data_AF-A0A127CQW1-F1
#
_entry.id   AF-A0A127CQW1-F1
#
_cell.length_a   1.000
_cell.length_b   1.000
_cell.length_c   1.000
_cell.angle_alpha   90.00
_cell.angle_beta   90.00
_cell.angle_gamma   90.00
#
_symmetry.space_group_name_H-M   'P 1'
#
loop_
_entity.id
_entity.type
_entity.pdbx_description
1 polymer ?
#
loop_
_entity_poly.entity_id
_entity_poly.type
_entity_poly.pdbx_seq_one_letter_code
_entity_poly.pdbx_strand_id
1 'polypeptide(L)'
;MSGHAKVERNLLVFAAWATSGFSALAFFLEGLARDSYLLSLAGVALVVVTFAIHIVINAVNDCGFSAGEATLGIGAFGVFALVFIAAWLDGGLTAVDYWSGLTLFAVLVCGFLLYLSTRHGLRGAFSRFHFKPAESGNEPQ
;
A
#
# COMPACT_ATOMS: atom_id res chain seq x y z
N MET A 1 -17.35 15.53 5.54
CA MET A 1 -16.47 15.65 6.72
C MET A 1 -16.09 17.12 6.92
N SER A 2 -16.15 17.63 8.16
CA SER A 2 -15.74 19.01 8.47
C SER A 2 -14.22 19.19 8.30
N GLY A 3 -13.75 20.44 8.16
CA GLY A 3 -12.32 20.73 8.02
C GLY A 3 -11.48 20.20 9.18
N HIS A 4 -11.98 20.34 10.41
CA HIS A 4 -11.32 19.84 11.62
C HIS A 4 -11.20 18.31 11.62
N ALA A 5 -12.29 17.58 11.36
CA ALA A 5 -12.28 16.13 11.32
C ALA A 5 -11.34 15.57 10.24
N LYS A 6 -11.20 16.29 9.11
CA LYS A 6 -10.24 15.93 8.05
C LYS A 6 -8.79 16.02 8.53
N VAL A 7 -8.46 17.09 9.25
CA VAL A 7 -7.12 17.29 9.81
C VAL A 7 -6.80 16.21 10.84
N GLU A 8 -7.73 15.93 11.74
CA GLU A 8 -7.59 14.91 12.76
C GLU A 8 -7.33 13.51 12.16
N ARG A 9 -8.13 13.11 11.16
CA ARG A 9 -7.91 11.86 10.44
C ARG A 9 -6.52 11.80 9.80
N ASN A 10 -6.11 12.87 9.12
CA ASN A 10 -4.79 12.93 8.49
C ASN A 10 -3.66 12.76 9.51
N LEU A 11 -3.78 13.40 10.66
CA LEU A 11 -2.81 13.29 11.75
C LEU A 11 -2.76 11.87 12.32
N LEU A 12 -3.92 11.20 12.49
CA LEU A 12 -3.97 9.81 12.95
C LEU A 12 -3.30 8.85 11.97
N VAL A 13 -3.60 8.98 10.67
CA VAL A 13 -2.96 8.18 9.62
C VAL A 13 -1.46 8.40 9.62
N PHE A 14 -1.03 9.68 9.65
CA PHE A 14 0.38 10.02 9.67
C PHE A 14 1.09 9.47 10.92
N ALA A 15 0.50 9.64 12.11
CA ALA A 15 1.06 9.15 13.36
C ALA A 15 1.17 7.62 13.39
N ALA A 16 0.18 6.91 12.85
CA ALA A 16 0.24 5.46 12.70
C ALA A 16 1.43 5.06 11.82
N TRP A 17 1.51 5.60 10.60
CA TRP A 17 2.62 5.27 9.68
C TRP A 17 3.99 5.73 10.18
N ALA A 18 4.08 6.88 10.85
CA ALA A 18 5.33 7.31 11.45
C ALA A 18 5.78 6.31 12.52
N THR A 19 4.94 5.99 13.50
CA THR A 19 5.37 5.14 14.62
C THR A 19 5.55 3.67 14.22
N SER A 20 4.51 3.04 13.69
CA SER A 20 4.54 1.61 13.38
C SER A 20 5.17 1.33 12.02
N GLY A 21 5.09 2.25 11.05
CA GLY A 21 5.80 2.12 9.78
C GLY A 21 7.31 2.26 9.91
N PHE A 22 7.83 3.20 10.71
CA PHE A 22 9.28 3.24 10.99
C PHE A 22 9.75 2.01 11.76
N SER A 23 8.94 1.55 12.73
CA SER A 23 9.25 0.33 13.48
C SER A 23 9.27 -0.91 12.56
N ALA A 24 8.29 -1.02 11.65
CA ALA A 24 8.25 -2.07 10.63
C ALA A 24 9.50 -2.06 9.74
N LEU A 25 9.91 -0.88 9.27
CA LEU A 25 11.12 -0.71 8.47
C LEU A 25 12.38 -1.08 9.27
N ALA A 26 12.48 -0.66 10.53
CA ALA A 26 13.60 -0.99 11.39
C ALA A 26 13.75 -2.51 11.59
N PHE A 27 12.67 -3.22 11.93
CA PHE A 27 12.70 -4.68 12.04
C PHE A 27 13.02 -5.37 10.72
N PHE A 28 12.49 -4.86 9.60
CA PHE A 28 12.77 -5.41 8.29
C PHE A 28 14.25 -5.29 7.94
N LEU A 29 14.82 -4.09 8.05
CA LEU A 29 16.24 -3.81 7.77
C LEU A 29 17.18 -4.54 8.74
N GLU A 30 16.83 -4.61 10.02
CA GLU A 30 17.59 -5.39 11.01
C GLU A 30 17.59 -6.89 10.65
N GLY A 31 16.47 -7.41 10.14
CA GLY A 31 16.39 -8.77 9.65
C GLY A 31 17.32 -9.02 8.46
N LEU A 32 17.42 -8.08 7.51
CA LEU A 32 18.39 -8.17 6.42
C LEU A 32 19.84 -8.10 6.94
N ALA A 33 20.13 -7.13 7.80
CA ALA A 33 21.48 -6.92 8.34
C ALA A 33 22.00 -8.12 9.16
N ARG A 34 21.10 -8.88 9.80
CA ARG A 34 21.41 -10.09 10.57
C ARG A 34 21.19 -11.40 9.81
N ASP A 35 20.84 -11.34 8.53
CA ASP A 35 20.47 -12.51 7.72
C ASP A 35 19.39 -13.38 8.40
N SER A 36 18.39 -12.74 9.02
CA SER A 36 17.35 -13.36 9.84
C SER A 36 15.95 -13.13 9.28
N TYR A 37 15.43 -14.16 8.62
CA TYR A 37 14.10 -14.13 8.02
C TYR A 37 12.98 -13.85 9.03
N LEU A 38 13.09 -14.36 10.27
CA LEU A 38 12.07 -14.15 11.30
C LEU A 38 11.98 -12.68 11.74
N LEU A 39 13.11 -11.98 11.82
CA LEU A 39 13.14 -10.54 12.10
C LEU A 39 12.53 -9.75 10.95
N SER A 40 12.85 -10.11 9.70
CA SER A 40 12.23 -9.50 8.52
C SER A 40 10.72 -9.72 8.49
N LEU A 41 10.24 -10.93 8.83
CA LEU A 41 8.82 -11.23 8.95
C LEU A 41 8.12 -10.42 10.03
N ALA A 42 8.77 -10.15 11.17
CA ALA A 42 8.22 -9.26 12.19
C ALA A 42 8.00 -7.84 11.63
N GLY A 43 8.95 -7.33 10.85
CA GLY A 43 8.80 -6.08 10.11
C GLY A 43 7.61 -6.11 9.13
N VAL A 44 7.51 -7.16 8.31
CA VAL A 44 6.39 -7.34 7.36
C VAL A 44 5.04 -7.42 8.10
N ALA A 45 4.97 -8.14 9.22
CA ALA A 45 3.75 -8.23 10.03
C ALA A 45 3.33 -6.84 10.58
N LEU A 46 4.29 -6.01 11.00
CA LEU A 46 4.00 -4.63 11.41
C LEU A 46 3.50 -3.76 10.25
N VAL A 47 3.99 -3.96 9.02
CA VAL A 47 3.42 -3.29 7.83
C VAL A 47 1.95 -3.67 7.67
N VAL A 48 1.60 -4.96 7.79
CA VAL A 48 0.20 -5.43 7.70
C VAL A 48 -0.67 -4.81 8.77
N VAL A 49 -0.22 -4.82 10.02
CA VAL A 49 -0.93 -4.21 11.15
C VAL A 49 -1.13 -2.71 10.92
N THR A 50 -0.09 -2.00 10.49
CA THR A 50 -0.16 -0.56 10.18
C THR A 50 -1.17 -0.27 9.07
N PHE A 51 -1.17 -1.08 8.02
CA PHE A 51 -2.13 -0.97 6.93
C PHE A 51 -3.57 -1.23 7.40
N ALA A 52 -3.78 -2.25 8.24
CA ALA A 52 -5.09 -2.52 8.83
C ALA A 52 -5.57 -1.36 9.72
N ILE A 53 -4.69 -0.76 10.53
CA ILE A 53 -5.00 0.45 11.32
C ILE A 53 -5.45 1.59 10.40
N HIS A 54 -4.75 1.83 9.29
CA HIS A 54 -5.14 2.85 8.31
C HIS A 54 -6.54 2.56 7.73
N ILE A 55 -6.84 1.29 7.39
CA ILE A 55 -8.19 0.91 6.93
C ILE A 55 -9.25 1.20 8.00
N VAL A 56 -8.98 0.86 9.27
CA VAL A 56 -9.91 1.11 10.38
C VAL A 56 -10.14 2.61 10.57
N ILE A 57 -9.08 3.43 10.57
CA ILE A 57 -9.20 4.90 10.64
C ILE A 57 -10.09 5.41 9.50
N ASN A 58 -9.88 4.93 8.28
CA ASN A 58 -10.69 5.31 7.13
C ASN A 58 -12.15 4.83 7.24
N ALA A 59 -12.39 3.64 7.78
CA ALA A 59 -13.73 3.11 8.00
C ALA A 59 -14.51 3.92 9.05
N VAL A 60 -13.88 4.25 10.19
CA VAL A 60 -14.50 5.06 11.25
C VAL A 60 -14.83 6.48 10.78
N ASN A 61 -14.11 7.00 9.79
CA ASN A 61 -14.32 8.32 9.21
C ASN A 61 -15.12 8.29 7.89
N ASP A 62 -15.71 7.16 7.52
CA ASP A 62 -16.49 6.95 6.29
C ASP A 62 -15.78 7.40 5.00
N CYS A 63 -14.45 7.26 4.94
CA CYS A 63 -13.64 7.70 3.82
C CYS A 63 -12.78 6.57 3.23
N GLY A 64 -12.21 6.83 2.05
CA GLY A 64 -11.18 5.99 1.44
C GLY A 64 -9.82 6.68 1.46
N PHE A 65 -8.84 6.04 0.83
CA PHE A 65 -7.54 6.67 0.60
C PHE A 65 -7.70 7.94 -0.24
N SER A 66 -7.07 9.01 0.19
CA SER A 66 -6.87 10.22 -0.59
C SER A 66 -5.86 9.99 -1.71
N ALA A 67 -5.88 10.85 -2.73
CA ALA A 67 -4.92 10.80 -3.82
C ALA A 67 -3.46 10.91 -3.30
N GLY A 68 -3.21 11.75 -2.29
CA GLY A 68 -1.87 11.88 -1.70
C GLY A 68 -1.41 10.61 -0.99
N GLU A 69 -2.28 9.95 -0.23
CA GLU A 69 -1.97 8.69 0.45
C GLU A 69 -1.71 7.57 -0.57
N ALA A 70 -2.50 7.49 -1.64
CA ALA A 70 -2.31 6.52 -2.71
C ALA A 70 -0.99 6.76 -3.47
N THR A 71 -0.70 8.00 -3.85
CA THR A 71 0.55 8.37 -4.52
C THR A 71 1.76 8.07 -3.64
N LEU A 72 1.69 8.34 -2.33
CA LEU A 72 2.77 8.03 -1.39
C LEU A 72 2.98 6.51 -1.27
N GLY A 73 1.90 5.73 -1.18
CA GLY A 73 1.98 4.27 -1.13
C GLY A 73 2.58 3.65 -2.40
N ILE A 74 2.09 4.06 -3.58
CA ILE A 74 2.59 3.58 -4.87
C ILE A 74 4.04 4.04 -5.10
N GLY A 75 4.36 5.29 -4.75
CA GLY A 75 5.71 5.83 -4.87
C GLY A 75 6.71 5.08 -4.00
N ALA A 76 6.37 4.84 -2.73
CA ALA A 76 7.20 4.06 -1.82
C ALA A 76 7.39 2.62 -2.31
N PHE A 77 6.31 1.96 -2.75
CA PHE A 77 6.38 0.63 -3.36
C PHE A 77 7.33 0.61 -4.58
N GLY A 78 7.21 1.60 -5.48
CA GLY A 78 8.07 1.70 -6.66
C GLY A 78 9.53 1.90 -6.31
N VAL A 79 9.84 2.77 -5.34
CA VAL A 79 11.22 2.98 -4.87
C VAL A 79 11.79 1.69 -4.27
N PHE A 80 11.04 1.01 -3.39
CA PHE A 80 11.51 -0.25 -2.81
C PHE A 80 11.70 -1.35 -3.88
N ALA A 81 10.80 -1.44 -4.86
CA ALA A 81 10.92 -2.38 -5.97
C ALA A 81 12.18 -2.12 -6.80
N LEU A 82 12.48 -0.85 -7.12
CA LEU A 82 13.69 -0.48 -7.86
C LEU A 82 14.96 -0.81 -7.07
N VAL A 83 14.99 -0.51 -5.77
CA VAL A 83 16.13 -0.85 -4.89
C VAL A 83 16.33 -2.36 -4.83
N PHE A 84 15.25 -3.14 -4.67
CA PHE A 84 15.33 -4.60 -4.65
C PHE A 84 15.83 -5.18 -5.97
N ILE A 85 15.33 -4.69 -7.12
CA ILE A 85 15.79 -5.12 -8.44
C ILE A 85 17.26 -4.77 -8.64
N ALA A 86 17.70 -3.57 -8.26
CA ALA A 86 19.09 -3.17 -8.35
C ALA A 86 20.01 -4.08 -7.51
N ALA A 87 19.62 -4.36 -6.26
CA ALA A 87 20.37 -5.26 -5.38
C ALA A 87 20.41 -6.71 -5.91
N TRP A 88 19.31 -7.18 -6.50
CA TRP A 88 19.25 -8.49 -7.14
C TRP A 88 20.16 -8.58 -8.36
N LEU A 89 20.19 -7.55 -9.21
CA LEU A 89 21.06 -7.49 -10.39
C LEU A 89 22.54 -7.40 -10.03
N ASP A 90 22.87 -6.75 -8.91
CA ASP A 90 24.23 -6.69 -8.36
C ASP A 90 24.72 -8.06 -7.84
N GLY A 91 23.78 -8.98 -7.56
CA GLY A 91 24.10 -10.31 -7.01
C GLY A 91 24.45 -10.29 -5.52
N GLY A 92 24.25 -9.17 -4.84
CA GLY A 92 24.58 -8.99 -3.42
C GLY A 92 23.53 -9.51 -2.43
N LEU A 93 22.39 -10.02 -2.90
CA LEU A 93 21.32 -10.52 -2.03
C LEU A 93 21.62 -11.94 -1.53
N THR A 94 21.53 -12.15 -0.22
CA THR A 94 21.45 -13.50 0.31
C THR A 94 20.11 -14.16 -0.07
N ALA A 95 20.00 -15.47 0.15
CA ALA A 95 18.72 -16.15 -0.01
C ALA A 95 17.65 -15.58 0.93
N VAL A 96 18.04 -15.21 2.16
CA VAL A 96 17.12 -14.61 3.15
C VAL A 96 16.67 -13.23 2.70
N ASP A 97 17.57 -12.40 2.18
CA ASP A 97 17.20 -11.06 1.68
C ASP A 97 16.21 -11.15 0.52
N TYR A 98 16.46 -12.09 -0.41
CA TYR A 98 15.60 -12.34 -1.55
C TYR A 98 14.18 -12.74 -1.11
N TRP A 99 14.06 -13.74 -0.23
CA TRP A 99 12.75 -14.20 0.27
C TRP A 99 12.05 -13.16 1.14
N SER A 100 12.79 -12.38 1.93
CA SER A 100 12.26 -11.28 2.74
C SER A 100 11.65 -10.20 1.86
N GLY A 101 12.38 -9.76 0.83
CA GLY A 101 11.88 -8.79 -0.15
C GLY A 101 10.66 -9.29 -0.91
N LEU A 102 10.71 -10.53 -1.41
CA LEU A 102 9.59 -11.11 -2.14
C LEU A 102 8.32 -11.22 -1.26
N THR A 103 8.49 -11.60 0.00
CA THR A 103 7.39 -11.68 0.97
C THR A 103 6.78 -10.30 1.23
N LEU A 104 7.60 -9.27 1.41
CA LEU A 104 7.12 -7.90 1.55
C LEU A 104 6.28 -7.47 0.33
N PHE A 105 6.78 -7.67 -0.89
CA PHE A 105 6.02 -7.30 -2.09
C PHE A 105 4.74 -8.11 -2.25
N ALA A 106 4.77 -9.42 -2.01
CA ALA A 106 3.59 -10.28 -2.07
C ALA A 106 2.51 -9.79 -1.11
N VAL A 107 2.88 -9.47 0.14
CA VAL A 107 1.95 -8.97 1.16
C VAL A 107 1.37 -7.60 0.77
N LEU A 108 2.19 -6.68 0.24
CA LEU A 108 1.70 -5.37 -0.21
C LEU A 108 0.70 -5.49 -1.37
N VAL A 109 1.01 -6.32 -2.37
CA VAL A 109 0.10 -6.57 -3.52
C VAL A 109 -1.18 -7.24 -3.04
N CYS A 110 -1.09 -8.30 -2.23
CA CYS A 110 -2.25 -8.99 -1.68
C CYS A 110 -3.11 -8.05 -0.84
N GLY A 111 -2.51 -7.25 0.05
CA GLY A 111 -3.20 -6.27 0.88
C GLY A 111 -3.96 -5.23 0.04
N PHE A 112 -3.31 -4.72 -1.00
CA PHE A 112 -3.94 -3.79 -1.94
C PHE A 112 -5.13 -4.41 -2.67
N LEU A 113 -4.96 -5.63 -3.22
CA LEU A 113 -6.03 -6.33 -3.93
C LEU A 113 -7.21 -6.69 -3.01
N LEU A 114 -6.93 -7.11 -1.78
CA LEU A 114 -7.95 -7.38 -0.75
C LEU A 114 -8.73 -6.10 -0.41
N TYR A 115 -8.03 -4.98 -0.23
CA TYR A 115 -8.68 -3.69 0.00
C TYR A 115 -9.59 -3.29 -1.16
N LEU A 116 -9.10 -3.38 -2.42
CA LEU A 116 -9.92 -3.05 -3.58
C LEU A 116 -11.17 -3.94 -3.67
N SER A 117 -10.99 -5.24 -3.46
CA SER A 117 -12.06 -6.23 -3.54
C SER A 117 -13.14 -6.01 -2.49
N THR A 118 -12.74 -5.69 -1.24
CA THR A 118 -13.67 -5.47 -0.12
C THR A 118 -14.35 -4.11 -0.19
N ARG A 119 -13.65 -3.05 -0.63
CA ARG A 119 -14.18 -1.67 -0.65
C ARG A 119 -15.04 -1.36 -1.87
N HIS A 120 -14.65 -1.84 -3.06
CA HIS A 120 -15.31 -1.48 -4.33
C HIS A 120 -16.14 -2.65 -4.92
N GLY A 121 -16.01 -3.85 -4.35
CA GLY A 121 -16.61 -5.07 -4.87
C GLY A 121 -15.95 -5.54 -6.17
N LEU A 122 -15.94 -6.86 -6.40
CA LEU A 122 -15.39 -7.45 -7.64
C LEU A 122 -16.09 -6.94 -8.91
N ARG A 123 -17.36 -6.50 -8.81
CA ARG A 123 -18.18 -6.01 -9.95
C ARG A 123 -18.02 -4.52 -10.25
N GLY A 124 -17.64 -3.69 -9.26
CA GLY A 124 -17.46 -2.25 -9.46
C GLY A 124 -16.24 -1.92 -10.33
N ALA A 125 -15.16 -2.70 -10.18
CA ALA A 125 -13.92 -2.54 -10.93
C ALA A 125 -14.06 -2.77 -12.44
N PHE A 126 -14.97 -3.65 -12.88
CA PHE A 126 -15.22 -3.91 -14.31
C PHE A 126 -16.18 -2.91 -14.96
N SER A 127 -17.06 -2.25 -14.20
CA SER A 127 -18.06 -1.32 -14.79
C SER A 127 -17.44 0.00 -15.29
N ARG A 128 -16.28 0.43 -14.76
CA ARG A 128 -15.60 1.66 -15.21
C ARG A 128 -14.84 1.52 -16.54
N PHE A 129 -14.71 0.32 -17.06
CA PHE A 129 -14.08 0.09 -18.37
C PHE A 129 -15.08 0.10 -19.54
N HIS A 130 -16.37 0.35 -19.27
CA HIS A 130 -17.37 0.50 -20.33
C HIS A 130 -17.35 1.95 -20.83
N PHE A 131 -16.57 2.21 -21.87
CA PHE A 131 -16.65 3.45 -22.62
C PHE A 131 -18.06 3.59 -23.21
N LYS A 132 -18.76 4.67 -22.87
CA LYS A 132 -20.02 5.05 -23.53
C LYS A 132 -19.65 5.62 -24.90
N PRO A 133 -20.08 5.03 -26.03
CA PRO A 133 -19.89 5.65 -27.34
C PRO A 133 -20.59 7.01 -27.33
N ALA A 134 -19.92 8.04 -27.86
CA ALA A 134 -20.52 9.35 -28.02
C ALA A 134 -21.78 9.21 -28.91
N GLU A 135 -22.93 9.66 -28.40
CA GLU A 135 -24.10 9.91 -29.24
C GLU A 135 -23.70 10.96 -30.28
N SER A 136 -23.49 10.52 -31.52
CA SER A 136 -23.42 11.40 -32.68
C SER A 136 -24.77 12.10 -32.80
N GLY A 137 -24.77 13.40 -32.55
CA GLY A 137 -25.97 14.24 -32.61
C GLY A 137 -26.66 14.13 -33.97
N ASN A 138 -27.94 13.77 -33.94
CA ASN A 138 -28.85 14.06 -35.04
C ASN A 138 -29.04 15.58 -35.11
N GLU A 139 -28.60 16.18 -36.22
CA GLU A 139 -29.01 17.54 -36.61
C GLU A 139 -30.49 17.53 -37.01
N PRO A 140 -31.33 18.44 -36.47
CA PRO A 140 -32.66 18.68 -37.01
C PRO A 140 -32.57 19.56 -38.27
N GLN A 141 -33.35 19.18 -39.29
CA GLN A 141 -33.61 19.92 -40.52
C GLN A 141 -34.33 21.26 -40.27
#